data_AF-A0A843FN38-F1
#
_entry.id   AF-A0A843FN38-F1
#
_cell.length_a   1.000
_cell.length_b   1.000
_cell.length_c   1.000
_cell.angle_alpha   90.00
_cell.angle_beta   90.00
_cell.angle_gamma   90.00
#
_symmetry.space_group_name_H-M   'P 1'
#
loop_
_entity.id
_entity.type
_entity.pdbx_description
1 polymer ?
#
loop_
_entity_poly.entity_id
_entity_poly.type
_entity_poly.pdbx_seq_one_letter_code
_entity_poly.pdbx_strand_id
1 'polypeptide(L)'
;MVCENRCISEVPAPDYALTREDLVFDRDTDPSSVERCFDKSICKRFGRSVAIRELDSGSCNACEIELNNMSNQFYDAGRFGIKVVASPRHADALLVTGPMCVNMSEACRRTFDATPEPKLVIASGSCAISGGMFVKGDVIGEGVKDSMDVAMYIPGCPPEPDRVIRSLIKALRMRH
;
A
#
# COMPACT_ATOMS: atom_id res chain seq x y z
N MET A 1 -20.44 -20.37 -10.76
CA MET A 1 -19.20 -20.47 -11.56
C MET A 1 -18.22 -21.29 -10.73
N VAL A 2 -18.03 -22.57 -11.06
CA VAL A 2 -17.12 -23.47 -10.31
C VAL A 2 -15.87 -23.63 -11.17
N CYS A 3 -14.69 -23.37 -10.60
CA CYS A 3 -13.41 -23.57 -11.28
C CYS A 3 -13.29 -25.04 -11.70
N GLU A 4 -13.19 -25.31 -13.01
CA GLU A 4 -13.14 -26.67 -13.60
C GLU A 4 -12.04 -27.55 -12.98
N ASN A 5 -10.91 -26.95 -12.61
CA ASN A 5 -9.75 -27.68 -12.11
C ASN A 5 -9.74 -27.87 -10.59
N ARG A 6 -10.71 -27.32 -9.84
CA ARG A 6 -10.72 -27.28 -8.35
C ARG A 6 -9.37 -26.88 -7.73
N CYS A 7 -8.54 -26.18 -8.47
CA CYS A 7 -7.23 -25.73 -8.04
C CYS A 7 -7.35 -24.26 -7.65
N ILE A 8 -6.83 -23.92 -6.47
CA ILE A 8 -6.54 -22.53 -6.12
C ILE A 8 -5.30 -22.16 -6.91
N SER A 9 -5.48 -21.44 -8.02
CA SER A 9 -4.37 -20.87 -8.79
C SER A 9 -4.14 -19.43 -8.36
N GLU A 10 -2.88 -19.07 -8.12
CA GLU A 10 -2.52 -17.66 -7.97
C GLU A 10 -2.86 -16.90 -9.24
N VAL A 11 -3.50 -15.74 -9.08
CA VAL A 11 -3.75 -14.82 -10.19
C VAL A 11 -2.55 -13.89 -10.26
N PRO A 12 -1.81 -13.85 -11.40
CA PRO A 12 -0.74 -12.89 -11.59
C PRO A 12 -1.27 -11.48 -11.36
N ALA A 13 -0.56 -10.66 -10.58
CA ALA A 13 -0.92 -9.28 -10.28
C ALA A 13 0.34 -8.41 -10.28
N PRO A 14 0.23 -7.10 -10.61
CA PRO A 14 1.36 -6.20 -10.46
C PRO A 14 1.78 -6.13 -8.99
N ASP A 15 3.05 -5.83 -8.73
CA ASP A 15 3.52 -5.54 -7.38
C ASP A 15 2.82 -4.28 -6.83
N TYR A 16 2.54 -3.31 -7.71
CA TYR A 16 1.85 -2.07 -7.37
C TYR A 16 1.31 -1.34 -8.62
N ALA A 17 0.45 -0.35 -8.40
CA ALA A 17 0.01 0.59 -9.41
C ALA A 17 0.00 2.03 -8.87
N LEU A 18 0.20 3.02 -9.74
CA LEU A 18 0.11 4.44 -9.36
C LEU A 18 -1.33 4.98 -9.49
N THR A 19 -2.16 4.34 -10.30
CA THR A 19 -3.60 4.60 -10.39
C THR A 19 -4.37 3.34 -10.01
N ARG A 20 -5.60 3.48 -9.52
CA ARG A 20 -6.42 2.32 -9.13
C ARG A 20 -6.86 1.53 -10.36
N GLU A 21 -7.06 2.21 -11.48
CA GLU A 21 -7.52 1.63 -12.75
C GLU A 21 -6.47 0.68 -13.35
N ASP A 22 -5.19 0.97 -13.15
CA ASP A 22 -4.07 0.11 -13.58
C ASP A 22 -4.05 -1.25 -12.83
N LEU A 23 -4.83 -1.41 -11.75
CA LEU A 23 -5.03 -2.72 -11.08
C LEU A 23 -6.12 -3.59 -11.74
N VAL A 24 -6.83 -3.07 -12.73
CA VAL A 24 -7.83 -3.82 -13.50
C VAL A 24 -7.20 -4.19 -14.85
N PHE A 25 -6.86 -5.47 -15.02
CA PHE A 25 -6.20 -5.99 -16.21
C PHE A 25 -6.79 -7.32 -16.66
N ASP A 26 -6.69 -7.59 -17.95
CA ASP A 26 -7.12 -8.84 -18.56
C ASP A 26 -6.10 -9.96 -18.31
N ARG A 27 -6.55 -11.21 -18.42
CA ARG A 27 -5.70 -12.41 -18.22
C ARG A 27 -4.51 -12.47 -19.18
N ASP A 28 -4.66 -11.88 -20.37
CA ASP A 28 -3.64 -11.91 -21.42
C ASP A 28 -2.61 -10.77 -21.28
N THR A 29 -2.85 -9.82 -20.37
CA THR A 29 -1.95 -8.70 -20.12
C THR A 29 -0.92 -9.08 -19.07
N ASP A 30 0.37 -8.88 -19.37
CA ASP A 30 1.43 -9.01 -18.38
C ASP A 30 1.21 -7.97 -17.27
N PRO A 31 0.94 -8.39 -16.02
CA PRO A 31 0.66 -7.46 -14.92
C PRO A 31 1.82 -6.51 -14.65
N SER A 32 3.07 -6.91 -14.91
CA SER A 32 4.22 -6.04 -14.67
C SER A 32 4.28 -4.83 -15.62
N SER A 33 3.56 -4.87 -16.74
CA SER A 33 3.53 -3.79 -17.74
C SER A 33 2.92 -2.47 -17.23
N VAL A 34 2.13 -2.52 -16.16
CA VAL A 34 1.52 -1.32 -15.54
C VAL A 34 2.41 -0.67 -14.47
N GLU A 35 3.49 -1.33 -14.06
CA GLU A 35 4.38 -0.86 -13.00
C GLU A 35 5.23 0.34 -13.48
N ARG A 36 4.78 1.56 -13.14
CA ARG A 36 5.48 2.81 -13.46
C ARG A 36 6.27 3.32 -12.27
N CYS A 37 7.32 4.10 -12.52
CA CYS A 37 8.01 4.81 -11.44
C CYS A 37 7.33 6.15 -11.16
N PHE A 38 7.49 6.64 -9.94
CA PHE A 38 7.13 8.02 -9.60
C PHE A 38 7.93 9.04 -10.42
N ASP A 39 7.44 10.28 -10.41
CA ASP A 39 8.14 11.41 -11.00
C ASP A 39 9.55 11.58 -10.46
N LYS A 40 10.44 12.14 -11.30
CA LYS A 40 11.86 12.33 -10.96
C LYS A 40 12.06 13.14 -9.68
N SER A 41 11.16 14.08 -9.36
CA SER A 41 11.20 14.89 -8.13
C SER A 41 10.98 14.04 -6.88
N ILE A 42 9.98 13.16 -6.89
CA ILE A 42 9.66 12.22 -5.81
C ILE A 42 10.80 11.21 -5.65
N CYS A 43 11.25 10.59 -6.75
CA CYS A 43 12.38 9.66 -6.71
C CYS A 43 13.67 10.32 -6.18
N LYS A 44 13.94 11.59 -6.56
CA LYS A 44 15.11 12.32 -6.05
C LYS A 44 15.03 12.54 -4.54
N ARG A 45 13.83 12.72 -3.99
CA ARG A 45 13.61 13.00 -2.57
C ARG A 45 13.61 11.75 -1.70
N PHE A 46 12.92 10.69 -2.13
CA PHE A 46 12.70 9.48 -1.32
C PHE A 46 13.42 8.23 -1.83
N GLY A 47 14.04 8.26 -3.01
CA GLY A 47 14.71 7.10 -3.63
C GLY A 47 16.03 6.67 -2.96
N ARG A 48 16.42 7.27 -1.83
CA ARG A 48 17.59 6.82 -1.04
C ARG A 48 17.19 6.29 0.33
N SER A 49 16.15 6.86 0.91
CA SER A 49 15.57 6.41 2.17
C SER A 49 14.14 6.92 2.26
N VAL A 50 13.26 6.09 2.80
CA VAL A 50 11.85 6.43 3.04
C VAL A 50 11.46 5.98 4.44
N ALA A 51 10.94 6.92 5.23
CA ALA A 51 10.31 6.65 6.52
C ALA A 51 8.82 6.39 6.33
N ILE A 52 8.35 5.20 6.72
CA ILE A 52 6.96 4.81 6.57
C ILE A 52 6.30 4.76 7.94
N ARG A 53 5.13 5.36 8.06
CA ARG A 53 4.23 5.11 9.19
C ARG A 53 3.00 4.40 8.67
N GLU A 54 2.74 3.21 9.21
CA GLU A 54 1.48 2.51 8.97
C GLU A 54 0.32 3.30 9.59
N LEU A 55 -0.83 3.33 8.92
CA LEU A 55 -2.05 3.99 9.38
C LEU A 55 -3.23 3.04 9.21
N ASP A 56 -3.61 2.41 10.31
CA ASP A 56 -4.82 1.60 10.40
C ASP A 56 -6.08 2.46 10.29
N SER A 57 -6.92 2.14 9.31
CA SER A 57 -8.23 2.77 9.08
C SER A 57 -9.42 1.86 9.42
N GLY A 58 -9.21 0.83 10.26
CA GLY A 58 -10.22 -0.13 10.71
C GLY A 58 -10.02 -1.53 10.14
N SER A 59 -8.78 -2.02 10.14
CA SER A 59 -8.37 -3.28 9.53
C SER A 59 -8.65 -4.51 10.42
N CYS A 60 -8.33 -5.69 9.90
CA CYS A 60 -8.37 -6.96 10.62
C CYS A 60 -7.00 -7.42 11.17
N ASN A 61 -6.02 -6.51 11.24
CA ASN A 61 -4.62 -6.76 11.65
C ASN A 61 -3.77 -7.63 10.70
N ALA A 62 -4.35 -8.17 9.62
CA ALA A 62 -3.62 -9.05 8.70
C ALA A 62 -2.52 -8.31 7.93
N CYS A 63 -2.78 -7.08 7.46
CA CYS A 63 -1.78 -6.30 6.71
C CYS A 63 -0.67 -5.81 7.64
N GLU A 64 -1.01 -5.52 8.89
CA GLU A 64 -0.14 -4.99 9.93
C GLU A 64 0.90 -6.03 10.38
N ILE A 65 0.49 -7.31 10.46
CA ILE A 65 1.41 -8.42 10.70
C ILE A 65 2.45 -8.51 9.58
N GLU A 66 2.03 -8.42 8.32
CA GLU A 66 2.98 -8.46 7.19
C GLU A 66 3.89 -7.22 7.14
N LEU A 67 3.36 -6.05 7.49
CA LEU A 67 4.16 -4.84 7.61
C LEU A 67 5.19 -4.93 8.74
N ASN A 68 4.83 -5.56 9.86
CA ASN A 68 5.77 -5.82 10.96
C ASN A 68 6.88 -6.77 10.49
N ASN A 69 6.52 -7.82 9.74
CA ASN A 69 7.46 -8.79 9.19
C ASN A 69 8.52 -8.16 8.29
N MET A 70 8.24 -7.03 7.61
CA MET A 70 9.25 -6.32 6.80
C MET A 70 10.53 -5.97 7.56
N SER A 71 10.45 -5.76 8.88
CA SER A 71 11.59 -5.40 9.73
C SER A 71 12.33 -6.60 10.33
N ASN A 72 11.90 -7.82 10.04
CA ASN A 72 12.58 -9.03 10.51
C ASN A 72 13.89 -9.28 9.74
N GLN A 73 14.71 -10.21 10.24
CA GLN A 73 15.99 -10.58 9.62
C GLN A 73 15.88 -11.23 8.22
N PHE A 74 14.70 -11.75 7.86
CA PHE A 74 14.50 -12.43 6.58
C PHE A 74 14.27 -11.42 5.45
N TYR A 75 13.40 -10.44 5.68
CA TYR A 75 13.08 -9.41 4.70
C TYR A 75 14.03 -8.21 4.77
N ASP A 76 14.45 -7.83 5.99
CA ASP A 76 15.39 -6.75 6.31
C ASP A 76 15.18 -5.51 5.43
N ALA A 77 13.99 -4.91 5.49
CA ALA A 77 13.67 -3.72 4.69
C ALA A 77 14.64 -2.55 4.94
N GLY A 78 15.27 -2.52 6.13
CA GLY A 78 16.26 -1.52 6.53
C GLY A 78 17.45 -1.43 5.59
N ARG A 79 17.93 -2.57 5.04
CA ARG A 79 19.05 -2.60 4.08
C ARG A 79 18.78 -1.81 2.81
N PHE A 80 17.50 -1.62 2.47
CA PHE A 80 17.05 -0.90 1.29
C PHE A 80 16.77 0.58 1.58
N GLY A 81 16.98 1.05 2.82
CA GLY A 81 16.68 2.42 3.24
C GLY A 81 15.20 2.64 3.61
N ILE A 82 14.41 1.56 3.71
CA ILE A 82 13.01 1.59 4.13
C ILE A 82 12.97 1.38 5.65
N LYS A 83 12.34 2.30 6.38
CA LYS A 83 12.23 2.20 7.85
C LYS A 83 10.81 2.46 8.30
N VAL A 84 10.33 1.69 9.27
CA VAL A 84 9.05 1.95 9.93
C VAL A 84 9.29 2.89 11.12
N VAL A 85 8.58 4.01 11.17
CA VAL A 85 8.70 5.00 12.25
C VAL A 85 7.47 4.98 13.14
N ALA A 86 7.65 5.27 14.44
CA ALA A 86 6.55 5.26 15.40
C ALA A 86 5.62 6.48 15.28
N SER A 87 6.16 7.63 14.87
CA SER A 87 5.43 8.90 14.83
C SER A 87 5.15 9.34 13.39
N PRO A 88 3.92 9.74 13.05
CA PRO A 88 3.61 10.33 11.75
C PRO A 88 4.40 11.61 11.47
N ARG A 89 4.88 12.31 12.51
CA ARG A 89 5.72 13.51 12.38
C ARG A 89 7.11 13.23 11.82
N HIS A 90 7.55 11.96 11.81
CA HIS A 90 8.82 11.53 11.26
C HIS A 90 8.66 10.73 9.96
N ALA A 91 7.44 10.63 9.44
CA ALA A 91 7.12 9.82 8.27
C ALA A 91 7.22 10.65 6.98
N ASP A 92 7.75 10.01 5.94
CA ASP A 92 7.76 10.48 4.56
C ASP A 92 6.55 9.88 3.79
N ALA A 93 6.05 8.73 4.23
CA ALA A 93 4.90 8.07 3.64
C ALA A 93 3.97 7.49 4.72
N LEU A 94 2.67 7.60 4.48
CA LEU A 94 1.63 6.93 5.23
C LEU A 94 1.18 5.71 4.44
N LEU A 95 1.39 4.53 5.01
CA LEU A 95 0.94 3.27 4.42
C LEU A 95 -0.37 2.88 5.10
N VAL A 96 -1.47 3.12 4.40
CA VAL A 96 -2.83 3.00 4.92
C VAL A 96 -3.36 1.59 4.68
N THR A 97 -3.88 0.99 5.74
CA THR A 97 -4.49 -0.35 5.75
C THR A 97 -5.94 -0.27 6.22
N GLY A 98 -6.72 -1.31 5.96
CA GLY A 98 -8.15 -1.34 6.31
C GLY A 98 -9.05 -0.57 5.35
N PRO A 99 -10.39 -0.67 5.50
CA PRO A 99 -11.35 -0.21 4.52
C PRO A 99 -11.80 1.26 4.68
N MET A 100 -11.16 2.07 5.52
CA MET A 100 -11.61 3.41 5.91
C MET A 100 -12.98 3.42 6.60
N CYS A 101 -13.04 2.82 7.79
CA CYS A 101 -14.23 2.83 8.65
C CYS A 101 -14.62 4.27 9.04
N VAL A 102 -15.94 4.54 9.12
CA VAL A 102 -16.46 5.89 9.45
C VAL A 102 -15.88 6.41 10.77
N ASN A 103 -15.79 5.55 11.79
CA ASN A 103 -15.25 5.92 13.10
C ASN A 103 -13.75 6.25 13.09
N MET A 104 -13.00 5.78 12.09
CA MET A 104 -11.55 6.00 11.97
C MET A 104 -11.21 7.24 11.13
N SER A 105 -12.17 7.81 10.41
CA SER A 105 -11.98 8.92 9.48
C SER A 105 -11.26 10.13 10.10
N GLU A 106 -11.73 10.59 11.25
CA GLU A 106 -11.14 11.73 11.97
C GLU A 106 -9.72 11.44 12.46
N ALA A 107 -9.49 10.26 13.02
CA ALA A 107 -8.15 9.85 13.47
C ALA A 107 -7.18 9.75 12.28
N CYS A 108 -7.64 9.25 11.14
CA CYS A 108 -6.86 9.17 9.91
C CYS A 108 -6.54 10.56 9.36
N ARG A 109 -7.52 11.47 9.31
CA ARG A 109 -7.32 12.86 8.88
C ARG A 109 -6.30 13.58 9.77
N ARG A 110 -6.46 13.52 11.09
CA ARG A 110 -5.51 14.13 12.04
C ARG A 110 -4.10 13.57 11.91
N THR A 111 -3.96 12.28 11.62
CA THR A 111 -2.66 11.65 11.37
C THR A 111 -2.05 12.19 10.09
N PHE A 112 -2.82 12.26 9.00
CA PHE A 112 -2.41 12.84 7.73
C PHE A 112 -1.93 14.29 7.88
N ASP A 113 -2.69 15.11 8.60
CA ASP A 113 -2.35 16.51 8.85
C ASP A 113 -1.11 16.67 9.75
N ALA A 114 -0.83 15.71 10.63
CA ALA A 114 0.34 15.70 11.49
C ALA A 114 1.63 15.25 10.76
N THR A 115 1.51 14.64 9.58
CA THR A 115 2.66 14.21 8.77
C THR A 115 3.22 15.40 7.96
N PRO A 116 4.54 15.64 7.96
CA PRO A 116 5.15 16.77 7.23
C PRO A 116 4.94 16.67 5.71
N GLU A 117 4.98 17.81 5.02
CA GLU A 117 5.08 17.83 3.56
C GLU A 117 6.54 17.82 3.08
N PRO A 118 6.84 17.20 1.92
CA PRO A 118 5.97 16.37 1.11
C PRO A 118 5.78 14.99 1.74
N LYS A 119 4.56 14.44 1.61
CA LYS A 119 4.22 13.06 2.03
C LYS A 119 3.58 12.26 0.92
N LEU A 120 3.75 10.94 0.98
CA LEU A 120 3.06 9.98 0.10
C LEU A 120 1.98 9.23 0.89
N VAL A 121 0.82 9.01 0.29
CA VAL A 121 -0.19 8.09 0.82
C VAL A 121 -0.18 6.83 -0.05
N ILE A 122 -0.02 5.68 0.59
CA ILE A 122 0.07 4.38 -0.07
C ILE A 122 -1.07 3.52 0.47
N ALA A 123 -1.99 3.10 -0.39
CA ALA A 123 -3.05 2.17 -0.01
C ALA A 123 -2.54 0.73 -0.12
N SER A 124 -2.50 0.00 1.00
CA SER A 124 -1.99 -1.37 1.07
C SER A 124 -3.11 -2.35 1.38
N GLY A 125 -3.31 -3.29 0.47
CA GLY A 125 -4.28 -4.35 0.57
C GLY A 125 -5.66 -4.03 0.00
N SER A 126 -6.43 -5.07 -0.33
CA SER A 126 -7.71 -4.96 -1.04
C SER A 126 -8.74 -4.10 -0.32
N CYS A 127 -8.76 -4.13 1.01
CA CYS A 127 -9.63 -3.29 1.84
C CYS A 127 -9.30 -1.80 1.65
N ALA A 128 -8.02 -1.41 1.69
CA ALA A 128 -7.62 -0.02 1.52
C ALA A 128 -7.86 0.49 0.09
N ILE A 129 -7.72 -0.38 -0.91
CA ILE A 129 -7.87 -0.01 -2.32
C ILE A 129 -9.34 0.15 -2.73
N SER A 130 -10.23 -0.72 -2.22
CA SER A 130 -11.58 -0.90 -2.76
C SER A 130 -12.70 -1.01 -1.71
N GLY A 131 -12.38 -0.91 -0.41
CA GLY A 131 -13.28 -1.29 0.69
C GLY A 131 -13.31 -2.81 0.92
N GLY A 132 -12.85 -3.62 -0.04
CA GLY A 132 -12.75 -5.07 0.06
C GLY A 132 -14.09 -5.72 0.37
N MET A 133 -14.09 -6.70 1.27
CA MET A 133 -15.33 -7.36 1.70
C MET A 133 -16.27 -6.45 2.51
N PHE A 134 -15.78 -5.29 2.97
CA PHE A 134 -16.50 -4.37 3.85
C PHE A 134 -17.13 -3.18 3.11
N VAL A 135 -17.03 -3.12 1.78
CA VAL A 135 -17.51 -2.00 0.94
C VAL A 135 -19.00 -1.66 1.13
N LYS A 136 -19.82 -2.60 1.60
CA LYS A 136 -21.26 -2.39 1.90
C LYS A 136 -21.56 -2.14 3.38
N GLY A 137 -20.54 -2.05 4.23
CA GLY A 137 -20.66 -1.79 5.66
C GLY A 137 -20.48 -0.33 6.03
N ASP A 138 -20.15 -0.07 7.30
CA ASP A 138 -19.94 1.27 7.86
C ASP A 138 -18.55 1.83 7.50
N VAL A 139 -18.29 1.95 6.20
CA VAL A 139 -17.04 2.45 5.61
C VAL A 139 -17.30 3.67 4.74
N ILE A 140 -16.27 4.48 4.54
CA ILE A 140 -16.35 5.67 3.68
C ILE A 140 -15.96 5.27 2.26
N GLY A 141 -16.93 5.36 1.35
CA GLY A 141 -16.72 5.13 -0.08
C GLY A 141 -16.25 3.72 -0.40
N GLU A 142 -15.45 3.61 -1.46
CA GLU A 142 -14.85 2.37 -1.95
C GLU A 142 -13.34 2.33 -1.63
N GLY A 143 -12.97 2.66 -0.40
CA GLY A 143 -11.60 2.62 0.10
C GLY A 143 -10.97 4.00 0.32
N VAL A 144 -9.66 4.01 0.57
CA VAL A 144 -8.92 5.17 1.08
C VAL A 144 -8.92 6.35 0.10
N LYS A 145 -9.00 6.07 -1.21
CA LYS A 145 -8.95 7.10 -2.26
C LYS A 145 -10.05 8.16 -2.14
N ASP A 146 -11.18 7.82 -1.53
CA ASP A 146 -12.31 8.73 -1.39
C ASP A 146 -12.14 9.68 -0.20
N SER A 147 -11.14 9.43 0.65
CA SER A 147 -10.82 10.25 1.84
C SER A 147 -9.45 10.93 1.77
N MET A 148 -8.49 10.35 1.05
CA MET A 148 -7.11 10.85 0.92
C MET A 148 -6.60 10.70 -0.51
N ASP A 149 -5.69 11.59 -0.91
CA ASP A 149 -5.02 11.51 -2.21
C ASP A 149 -3.96 10.40 -2.20
N VAL A 150 -4.31 9.25 -2.79
CA VAL A 150 -3.46 8.05 -2.81
C VAL A 150 -2.49 8.10 -3.98
N ALA A 151 -1.21 8.07 -3.68
CA ALA A 151 -0.13 8.13 -4.66
C ALA A 151 0.24 6.75 -5.25
N MET A 152 -0.11 5.66 -4.55
CA MET A 152 0.27 4.30 -4.93
C MET A 152 -0.62 3.26 -4.24
N TYR A 153 -0.89 2.17 -4.95
CA TYR A 153 -1.71 1.06 -4.49
C TYR A 153 -0.90 -0.24 -4.53
N ILE A 154 -0.91 -1.00 -3.43
CA ILE A 154 -0.22 -2.29 -3.31
C ILE A 154 -1.28 -3.39 -3.13
N PRO A 155 -1.58 -4.21 -4.16
CA PRO A 155 -2.62 -5.22 -4.09
C PRO A 155 -2.22 -6.43 -3.23
N GLY A 156 -3.18 -6.96 -2.46
CA GLY A 156 -3.02 -8.18 -1.66
C GLY A 156 -4.06 -8.29 -0.53
N CYS A 157 -4.20 -9.46 0.08
CA CYS A 157 -5.13 -9.65 1.21
C CYS A 157 -4.62 -10.73 2.20
N PRO A 158 -3.55 -10.46 2.98
CA PRO A 158 -2.72 -9.25 2.94
C PRO A 158 -1.67 -9.29 1.80
N PRO A 159 -1.09 -8.15 1.42
CA PRO A 159 0.09 -8.16 0.54
C PRO A 159 1.30 -8.73 1.30
N GLU A 160 2.05 -9.61 0.64
CA GLU A 160 3.26 -10.21 1.23
C GLU A 160 4.32 -9.14 1.52
N PRO A 161 5.18 -9.33 2.55
CA PRO A 161 6.19 -8.33 2.90
C PRO A 161 7.17 -8.04 1.78
N ASP A 162 7.56 -9.06 1.00
CA ASP A 162 8.44 -8.88 -0.15
C ASP A 162 7.78 -8.03 -1.24
N ARG A 163 6.47 -8.19 -1.46
CA ARG A 163 5.71 -7.37 -2.42
C ARG A 163 5.77 -5.92 -1.99
N VAL A 164 5.44 -5.61 -0.73
CA VAL A 164 5.49 -4.22 -0.23
C VAL A 164 6.88 -3.61 -0.44
N ILE A 165 7.94 -4.35 -0.11
CA ILE A 165 9.33 -3.91 -0.28
C ILE A 165 9.68 -3.70 -1.77
N ARG A 166 9.40 -4.68 -2.64
CA ARG A 166 9.65 -4.60 -4.09
C ARG A 166 8.91 -3.43 -4.72
N SER A 167 7.66 -3.20 -4.31
CA SER A 167 6.85 -2.10 -4.77
C SER A 167 7.47 -0.76 -4.45
N LEU A 168 7.94 -0.55 -3.22
CA LEU A 168 8.63 0.69 -2.81
C LEU A 168 9.94 0.89 -3.58
N ILE A 169 10.75 -0.17 -3.73
CA ILE A 169 12.02 -0.12 -4.46
C ILE A 169 11.80 0.29 -5.92
N LYS A 170 10.88 -0.38 -6.61
CA LYS A 170 10.55 -0.13 -8.02
C LYS A 170 9.93 1.25 -8.23
N ALA A 171 8.92 1.60 -7.41
CA ALA A 171 8.19 2.86 -7.56
C ALA A 171 9.09 4.07 -7.31
N LEU A 172 9.93 4.04 -6.27
CA LEU A 172 10.81 5.14 -5.89
C LEU A 172 12.17 5.12 -6.59
N ARG A 173 12.45 4.10 -7.41
CA ARG A 173 13.77 3.85 -8.04
C ARG A 173 14.89 3.84 -7.00
N MET A 174 14.68 3.08 -5.92
CA MET A 174 15.66 3.01 -4.85
C MET A 174 16.96 2.41 -5.38
N ARG A 175 18.08 3.08 -5.09
CA ARG A 175 19.42 2.61 -5.49
C ARG A 175 19.98 1.76 -4.35
N HIS A 176 20.39 0.53 -4.67
CA HIS A 176 21.07 -0.39 -3.76
C HIS A 176 22.53 -0.51 -4.17
#